data_AF-A0A7K0ZWK8-F1
#
_entry.id   AF-A0A7K0ZWK8-F1
#
_cell.length_a   1.000
_cell.length_b   1.000
_cell.length_c   1.000
_cell.angle_alpha   90.00
_cell.angle_beta   90.00
_cell.angle_gamma   90.00
#
_symmetry.space_group_name_H-M   'P 1'
#
loop_
_entity.id
_entity.type
_entity.pdbx_description
1 polymer ?
#
loop_
_entity_poly.entity_id
_entity_poly.type
_entity_poly.pdbx_seq_one_letter_code
_entity_poly.pdbx_strand_id
1 'polypeptide(L)'
;MSIELGQGTGPLKGVKVVEIAGIGPGPHACMILADLGADVIRVERPGGQMLAGGATMLLNRGRPSVALNLKDPAAREVVLDLVRDADVVIEGMRPGVTERLGLGPDDCLAVNPRIVYGRMTGWGQDGPLAQAAGHDMNYIAITGALFGLGQDKDRPHFPSNLVGDFGGGSTYLVIGILAALLEAKVSGQGQVIDAAIVDGTAHLNAMTSAFQASGGYTEERGANLLDGGVPFYDIYATSDAKHLS
;
A
#
# COMPACT_ATOMS: atom_id res chain seq x y z
N MET A 1 -27.72 12.88 -8.24
CA MET A 1 -27.21 12.72 -6.86
C MET A 1 -25.81 13.30 -6.88
N SER A 2 -25.60 14.47 -6.28
CA SER A 2 -24.25 15.04 -6.13
C SER A 2 -23.57 14.32 -4.97
N ILE A 3 -22.34 13.85 -5.17
CA ILE A 3 -21.49 13.36 -4.09
C ILE A 3 -20.64 14.55 -3.65
N GLU A 4 -20.96 15.12 -2.48
CA GLU A 4 -20.09 16.13 -1.86
C GLU A 4 -19.02 15.39 -1.02
N LEU A 5 -17.77 15.44 -1.47
CA LEU A 5 -16.61 14.99 -0.69
C LEU A 5 -16.16 16.12 0.27
N GLY A 6 -15.61 15.79 1.43
CA GLY A 6 -15.10 16.73 2.45
C GLY A 6 -15.87 16.77 3.79
N GLN A 7 -16.83 15.85 4.00
CA GLN A 7 -17.69 15.77 5.19
C GLN A 7 -17.22 14.77 6.26
N GLY A 8 -16.04 14.16 6.11
CA GLY A 8 -15.51 13.18 7.06
C GLY A 8 -15.31 13.72 8.50
N THR A 9 -15.10 12.81 9.43
CA THR A 9 -14.82 13.11 10.85
C THR A 9 -13.44 12.58 11.23
N GLY A 10 -12.62 13.38 11.92
CA GLY A 10 -11.27 12.95 12.33
C GLY A 10 -10.18 13.93 11.86
N PRO A 11 -8.89 13.55 11.99
CA PRO A 11 -7.77 14.42 11.67
C PRO A 11 -7.64 14.75 10.17
N LEU A 12 -8.19 13.93 9.27
CA LEU A 12 -8.17 14.18 7.81
C LEU A 12 -9.48 14.75 7.28
N LYS A 13 -10.33 15.31 8.15
CA LYS A 13 -11.55 16.00 7.71
C LYS A 13 -11.24 17.03 6.63
N GLY A 14 -11.98 16.96 5.53
CA GLY A 14 -11.85 17.86 4.39
C GLY A 14 -10.84 17.39 3.32
N VAL A 15 -10.06 16.33 3.58
CA VAL A 15 -9.18 15.71 2.58
C VAL A 15 -10.00 14.83 1.65
N LYS A 16 -9.88 15.06 0.34
CA LYS A 16 -10.60 14.33 -0.72
C LYS A 16 -9.65 13.40 -1.46
N VAL A 17 -10.03 12.13 -1.56
CA VAL A 17 -9.18 11.09 -2.15
C VAL A 17 -9.93 10.37 -3.27
N VAL A 18 -9.30 10.28 -4.44
CA VAL A 18 -9.78 9.44 -5.55
C VAL A 18 -8.97 8.14 -5.57
N GLU A 19 -9.63 7.02 -5.32
CA GLU A 19 -9.03 5.69 -5.41
C GLU A 19 -9.33 5.08 -6.78
N ILE A 20 -8.31 4.80 -7.59
CA ILE A 20 -8.43 3.93 -8.76
C ILE A 20 -8.33 2.48 -8.26
N ALA A 21 -9.44 1.76 -8.35
CA ALA A 21 -9.59 0.45 -7.73
C ALA A 21 -8.47 -0.54 -8.10
N GLY A 22 -7.80 -1.03 -7.06
CA GLY A 22 -6.87 -2.15 -7.11
C GLY A 22 -7.21 -3.22 -6.06
N ILE A 23 -6.19 -3.99 -5.69
CA ILE A 23 -6.23 -5.05 -4.67
C ILE A 23 -5.14 -4.81 -3.61
N GLY A 24 -5.28 -5.45 -2.44
CA GLY A 24 -4.25 -5.50 -1.40
C GLY A 24 -3.88 -4.13 -0.83
N PRO A 25 -2.65 -3.64 -1.08
CA PRO A 25 -2.09 -2.46 -0.43
C PRO A 25 -2.83 -1.15 -0.74
N GLY A 26 -3.26 -0.93 -1.99
CA GLY A 26 -3.97 0.31 -2.38
C GLY A 26 -5.29 0.51 -1.63
N PRO A 27 -6.21 -0.48 -1.65
CA PRO A 27 -7.43 -0.45 -0.86
C PRO A 27 -7.19 -0.35 0.65
N HIS A 28 -6.14 -0.98 1.17
CA HIS A 28 -5.79 -0.87 2.59
C HIS A 28 -5.34 0.56 2.96
N ALA A 29 -4.51 1.21 2.13
CA ALA A 29 -4.13 2.61 2.32
C ALA A 29 -5.36 3.53 2.30
N CYS A 30 -6.28 3.32 1.34
CA CYS A 30 -7.52 4.09 1.25
C CYS A 30 -8.44 3.86 2.47
N MET A 31 -8.48 2.65 3.02
CA MET A 31 -9.19 2.35 4.25
C MET A 31 -8.61 3.13 5.43
N ILE A 32 -7.30 3.17 5.60
CA ILE A 32 -6.64 3.95 6.66
C ILE A 32 -6.99 5.43 6.53
N LEU A 33 -6.90 6.00 5.32
CA LEU A 33 -7.22 7.41 5.09
C LEU A 33 -8.69 7.71 5.40
N ALA A 34 -9.62 6.84 5.00
CA ALA A 34 -11.05 6.96 5.32
C ALA A 34 -11.31 6.86 6.83
N ASP A 35 -10.67 5.90 7.51
CA ASP A 35 -10.78 5.71 8.96
C ASP A 35 -10.20 6.92 9.74
N LEU A 36 -9.23 7.64 9.16
CA LEU A 36 -8.71 8.91 9.69
C LEU A 36 -9.56 10.13 9.31
N GLY A 37 -10.66 9.95 8.58
CA GLY A 37 -11.64 10.98 8.28
C GLY A 37 -11.52 11.65 6.91
N ALA A 38 -10.72 11.12 5.98
CA ALA A 38 -10.71 11.59 4.61
C ALA A 38 -11.96 11.09 3.86
N ASP A 39 -12.47 11.88 2.91
CA ASP A 39 -13.55 11.46 2.02
C ASP A 39 -12.97 10.81 0.78
N VAL A 40 -13.12 9.50 0.72
CA VAL A 40 -12.58 8.68 -0.36
C VAL A 40 -13.71 8.31 -1.31
N ILE A 41 -13.49 8.46 -2.62
CA ILE A 41 -14.33 7.89 -3.67
C ILE A 41 -13.57 6.79 -4.40
N ARG A 42 -14.14 5.59 -4.46
CA ARG A 42 -13.55 4.46 -5.19
C ARG A 42 -14.09 4.39 -6.62
N VAL A 43 -13.19 4.48 -7.60
CA VAL A 43 -13.50 4.27 -9.02
C VAL A 43 -13.16 2.84 -9.39
N GLU A 44 -14.18 2.01 -9.61
CA GLU A 44 -14.02 0.61 -9.95
C GLU A 44 -14.52 0.26 -11.36
N ARG A 45 -14.14 -0.91 -11.87
CA ARG A 45 -14.60 -1.38 -13.18
C ARG A 45 -16.05 -1.86 -13.09
N PRO A 46 -16.87 -1.71 -14.13
CA PRO A 46 -18.18 -2.33 -14.20
C PRO A 46 -18.10 -3.84 -13.99
N GLY A 47 -18.94 -4.37 -13.10
CA GLY A 47 -18.88 -5.78 -12.67
C GLY A 47 -17.85 -6.09 -11.58
N GLY A 48 -17.10 -5.09 -11.10
CA GLY A 48 -16.11 -5.23 -10.05
C GLY A 48 -14.85 -5.99 -10.48
N GLN A 49 -14.04 -6.37 -9.50
CA GLN A 49 -12.85 -7.22 -9.70
C GLN A 49 -12.97 -8.45 -8.81
N MET A 50 -12.69 -9.65 -9.34
CA MET A 50 -12.90 -10.92 -8.62
C MET A 50 -12.24 -10.95 -7.24
N LEU A 51 -11.02 -10.41 -7.13
CA LEU A 51 -10.25 -10.36 -5.88
C LEU A 51 -10.58 -9.14 -5.00
N ALA A 52 -11.46 -8.24 -5.44
CA ALA A 52 -11.88 -7.08 -4.66
C ALA A 52 -13.05 -7.38 -3.71
N GLY A 53 -13.58 -8.62 -3.70
CA GLY A 53 -14.51 -9.16 -2.69
C GLY A 53 -15.86 -8.45 -2.53
N GLY A 54 -16.19 -7.49 -3.39
CA GLY A 54 -17.47 -6.78 -3.41
C GLY A 54 -17.89 -6.26 -2.03
N ALA A 55 -19.16 -6.44 -1.69
CA ALA A 55 -19.74 -5.98 -0.42
C ALA A 55 -19.16 -6.66 0.84
N THR A 56 -18.48 -7.81 0.69
CA THR A 56 -17.87 -8.54 1.82
C THR A 56 -16.43 -8.11 2.11
N MET A 57 -15.84 -7.28 1.25
CA MET A 57 -14.46 -6.83 1.40
C MET A 57 -14.37 -5.70 2.42
N LEU A 58 -13.92 -6.01 3.64
CA LEU A 58 -13.76 -5.02 4.71
C LEU A 58 -12.76 -3.92 4.37
N LEU A 59 -11.77 -4.19 3.52
CA LEU A 59 -10.83 -3.17 3.01
C LEU A 59 -11.52 -2.04 2.25
N ASN A 60 -12.77 -2.24 1.79
CA ASN A 60 -13.55 -1.24 1.07
C ASN A 60 -14.47 -0.42 1.97
N ARG A 61 -14.44 -0.62 3.30
CA ARG A 61 -15.29 0.14 4.23
C ARG A 61 -15.00 1.64 4.19
N GLY A 62 -15.95 2.42 4.69
CA GLY A 62 -15.78 3.86 4.92
C GLY A 62 -15.84 4.72 3.66
N ARG A 63 -16.13 4.15 2.49
CA ARG A 63 -16.18 4.90 1.22
C ARG A 63 -17.19 4.37 0.22
N PRO A 64 -17.91 5.25 -0.50
CA PRO A 64 -18.71 4.87 -1.65
C PRO A 64 -17.83 4.43 -2.84
N SER A 65 -18.44 3.71 -3.79
CA SER A 65 -17.82 3.37 -5.06
C SER A 65 -18.69 3.78 -6.26
N VAL A 66 -18.03 4.01 -7.39
CA VAL A 66 -18.65 4.28 -8.69
C VAL A 66 -18.00 3.38 -9.74
N ALA A 67 -18.84 2.72 -10.54
CA ALA A 67 -18.38 1.86 -11.62
C ALA A 67 -18.16 2.65 -12.91
N LEU A 68 -16.92 2.73 -13.39
CA LEU A 68 -16.53 3.42 -14.61
C LEU A 68 -15.63 2.53 -15.49
N ASN A 69 -15.96 2.42 -16.78
CA ASN A 69 -15.07 1.78 -17.74
C ASN A 69 -13.98 2.77 -18.15
N LEU A 70 -12.83 2.74 -17.48
CA LEU A 70 -11.72 3.67 -17.74
C LEU A 70 -11.08 3.58 -19.15
N LYS A 71 -11.51 2.62 -19.98
CA LYS A 71 -11.13 2.58 -21.41
C LYS A 71 -12.00 3.51 -22.27
N ASP A 72 -13.13 3.96 -21.74
CA ASP A 72 -13.99 4.96 -22.39
C ASP A 72 -13.40 6.35 -22.12
N PRO A 73 -13.09 7.15 -23.15
CA PRO A 73 -12.64 8.53 -22.97
C PRO A 73 -13.57 9.38 -22.10
N ALA A 74 -14.89 9.14 -22.16
CA ALA A 74 -15.83 9.88 -21.31
C ALA A 74 -15.63 9.55 -19.82
N ALA A 75 -15.29 8.30 -19.49
CA ALA A 75 -15.00 7.91 -18.11
C ALA A 75 -13.69 8.53 -17.60
N ARG A 76 -12.68 8.66 -18.48
CA ARG A 76 -11.44 9.38 -18.15
C ARG A 76 -11.74 10.82 -17.75
N GLU A 77 -12.52 11.54 -18.53
CA GLU A 77 -12.86 12.94 -18.24
C GLU A 77 -13.60 13.08 -16.90
N VAL A 78 -14.52 12.15 -16.58
CA VAL A 78 -15.18 12.11 -15.26
C VAL A 78 -14.18 11.94 -14.12
N VAL A 79 -13.15 11.09 -14.28
CA VAL A 79 -12.11 10.94 -13.26
C VAL A 79 -11.26 12.20 -13.15
N LEU A 80 -10.85 12.81 -14.27
CA LEU A 80 -10.09 14.07 -14.25
C LEU A 80 -10.90 15.21 -13.60
N ASP A 81 -12.22 15.25 -13.81
CA ASP A 81 -13.11 16.19 -13.14
C ASP A 81 -13.11 15.97 -11.62
N LEU A 82 -13.12 14.72 -11.13
CA LEU A 82 -12.95 14.43 -9.70
C LEU A 82 -11.58 14.88 -9.19
N VAL A 83 -10.52 14.70 -9.99
CA VAL A 83 -9.14 15.08 -9.63
C VAL A 83 -8.96 16.58 -9.48
N ARG A 84 -9.69 17.41 -10.25
CA ARG A 84 -9.61 18.88 -10.16
C ARG A 84 -9.82 19.41 -8.75
N ASP A 85 -10.71 18.77 -7.99
CA ASP A 85 -11.06 19.16 -6.62
C ASP A 85 -10.53 18.20 -5.56
N ALA A 86 -9.73 17.19 -5.93
CA ALA A 86 -9.16 16.23 -5.00
C ALA A 86 -7.83 16.70 -4.41
N ASP A 87 -7.46 16.14 -3.25
CA ASP A 87 -6.14 16.34 -2.65
C ASP A 87 -5.19 15.17 -2.98
N VAL A 88 -5.74 13.97 -3.19
CA VAL A 88 -4.98 12.74 -3.42
C VAL A 88 -5.61 11.89 -4.51
N VAL A 89 -4.78 11.31 -5.38
CA VAL A 89 -5.13 10.16 -6.23
C VAL A 89 -4.29 8.96 -5.79
N ILE A 90 -4.89 7.78 -5.68
CA ILE A 90 -4.18 6.53 -5.38
C ILE A 90 -4.44 5.50 -6.47
N GLU A 91 -3.38 4.88 -6.96
CA GLU A 91 -3.45 3.78 -7.92
C GLU A 91 -2.41 2.70 -7.61
N GLY A 92 -2.74 1.44 -7.91
CA GLY A 92 -1.84 0.30 -7.71
C GLY A 92 -1.71 -0.59 -8.94
N MET A 93 -1.74 0.01 -10.12
CA MET A 93 -1.57 -0.67 -11.39
C MET A 93 -0.08 -0.88 -11.69
N ARG A 94 0.22 -1.71 -12.69
CA ARG A 94 1.60 -1.81 -13.20
C ARG A 94 2.08 -0.45 -13.74
N PRO A 95 3.37 -0.11 -13.62
CA PRO A 95 3.92 1.14 -14.16
C PRO A 95 3.58 1.29 -15.65
N GLY A 96 3.16 2.50 -16.05
CA GLY A 96 2.73 2.82 -17.41
C GLY A 96 1.24 2.54 -17.71
N VAL A 97 0.48 1.91 -16.81
CA VAL A 97 -0.95 1.62 -17.05
C VAL A 97 -1.80 2.89 -17.02
N THR A 98 -1.65 3.74 -15.99
CA THR A 98 -2.48 4.93 -15.85
C THR A 98 -2.12 6.00 -16.88
N GLU A 99 -0.86 6.07 -17.30
CA GLU A 99 -0.39 6.90 -18.41
C GLU A 99 -1.09 6.52 -19.72
N ARG A 100 -1.22 5.21 -20.02
CA ARG A 100 -1.98 4.75 -21.20
C ARG A 100 -3.48 5.02 -21.11
N LEU A 101 -4.02 5.20 -19.91
CA LEU A 101 -5.42 5.58 -19.68
C LEU A 101 -5.62 7.10 -19.70
N GLY A 102 -4.54 7.89 -19.82
CA GLY A 102 -4.60 9.35 -19.70
C GLY A 102 -5.01 9.81 -18.29
N LEU A 103 -4.64 9.03 -17.28
CA LEU A 103 -4.84 9.28 -15.85
C LEU A 103 -3.50 9.18 -15.10
N GLY A 104 -2.38 9.37 -15.82
CA GLY A 104 -1.05 9.33 -15.24
C GLY A 104 -0.78 10.58 -14.37
N PRO A 105 0.36 10.62 -13.67
CA PRO A 105 0.75 11.77 -12.87
C PRO A 105 0.67 13.10 -13.64
N ASP A 106 1.21 13.14 -14.87
CA ASP A 106 1.22 14.34 -15.70
C ASP A 106 -0.18 14.82 -16.07
N ASP A 107 -1.10 13.90 -16.42
CA ASP A 107 -2.50 14.23 -16.71
C ASP A 107 -3.20 14.84 -15.48
N CYS A 108 -2.98 14.25 -14.29
CA CYS A 108 -3.58 14.70 -13.05
C CYS A 108 -3.00 16.04 -12.57
N LEU A 109 -1.69 16.23 -12.65
CA LEU A 109 -1.01 17.47 -12.29
C LEU A 109 -1.38 18.63 -13.24
N ALA A 110 -1.64 18.32 -14.52
CA ALA A 110 -2.08 19.33 -15.49
C ALA A 110 -3.45 19.93 -15.14
N VAL A 111 -4.37 19.15 -14.56
CA VAL A 111 -5.68 19.64 -14.12
C VAL A 111 -5.70 20.11 -12.68
N ASN A 112 -4.76 19.65 -11.85
CA ASN A 112 -4.61 20.03 -10.45
C ASN A 112 -3.14 20.00 -10.01
N PRO A 113 -2.42 21.14 -10.09
CA PRO A 113 -1.00 21.20 -9.70
C PRO A 113 -0.73 20.90 -8.22
N ARG A 114 -1.76 20.88 -7.36
CA ARG A 114 -1.65 20.58 -5.92
C ARG A 114 -1.83 19.10 -5.59
N ILE A 115 -2.16 18.25 -6.57
CA ILE A 115 -2.54 16.85 -6.33
C ILE A 115 -1.36 16.01 -5.84
N VAL A 116 -1.57 15.25 -4.76
CA VAL A 116 -0.65 14.18 -4.36
C VAL A 116 -1.01 12.91 -5.11
N TYR A 117 -0.10 12.41 -5.95
CA TYR A 117 -0.33 11.21 -6.76
C TYR A 117 0.39 10.01 -6.15
N GLY A 118 -0.33 9.14 -5.46
CA GLY A 118 0.20 7.93 -4.82
C GLY A 118 0.19 6.72 -5.74
N ARG A 119 1.38 6.16 -6.02
CA ARG A 119 1.57 4.92 -6.77
C ARG A 119 1.94 3.79 -5.82
N MET A 120 1.20 2.69 -5.90
CA MET A 120 1.37 1.53 -5.02
C MET A 120 1.73 0.28 -5.79
N THR A 121 3.01 -0.06 -5.77
CA THR A 121 3.53 -1.20 -6.54
C THR A 121 4.38 -2.12 -5.67
N GLY A 122 4.61 -3.33 -6.19
CA GLY A 122 5.53 -4.25 -5.55
C GLY A 122 7.00 -3.85 -5.68
N TRP A 123 7.38 -3.47 -6.90
CA TRP A 123 8.78 -3.33 -7.32
C TRP A 123 9.23 -1.88 -7.54
N GLY A 124 8.34 -0.89 -7.45
CA GLY A 124 8.60 0.50 -7.82
C GLY A 124 8.27 0.81 -9.28
N GLN A 125 8.37 2.09 -9.65
CA GLN A 125 8.17 2.52 -11.05
C GLN A 125 9.33 2.12 -11.97
N ASP A 126 10.55 2.02 -11.42
CA ASP A 126 11.79 1.86 -12.16
C ASP A 126 12.55 0.57 -11.80
N GLY A 127 13.58 0.27 -12.59
CA GLY A 127 14.47 -0.86 -12.33
C GLY A 127 14.05 -2.16 -13.02
N PRO A 128 14.88 -3.22 -12.90
CA PRO A 128 14.75 -4.43 -13.72
C PRO A 128 13.49 -5.25 -13.42
N LEU A 129 12.87 -5.05 -12.26
CA LEU A 129 11.67 -5.77 -11.83
C LEU A 129 10.39 -4.94 -11.94
N ALA A 130 10.44 -3.66 -12.33
CA ALA A 130 9.26 -2.77 -12.35
C ALA A 130 8.07 -3.33 -13.15
N GLN A 131 8.34 -4.06 -14.25
CA GLN A 131 7.31 -4.67 -15.10
C GLN A 131 7.01 -6.14 -14.74
N ALA A 132 7.74 -6.73 -13.79
CA ALA A 132 7.54 -8.11 -13.38
C ALA A 132 6.24 -8.27 -12.58
N ALA A 133 5.55 -9.38 -12.78
CA ALA A 133 4.47 -9.78 -11.88
C ALA A 133 5.06 -10.16 -10.52
N GLY A 134 4.30 -9.93 -9.46
CA GLY A 134 4.65 -10.33 -8.11
C GLY A 134 3.45 -10.23 -7.18
N HIS A 135 3.59 -10.87 -6.04
CA HIS A 135 2.72 -10.75 -4.88
C HIS A 135 3.60 -10.59 -3.63
N ASP A 136 2.99 -10.29 -2.49
CA ASP A 136 3.63 -10.08 -1.18
C ASP A 136 4.91 -10.93 -0.98
N MET A 137 4.76 -12.25 -1.10
CA MET A 137 5.84 -13.22 -0.88
C MET A 137 7.07 -12.99 -1.76
N ASN A 138 6.90 -12.53 -3.01
CA ASN A 138 8.02 -12.22 -3.89
C ASN A 138 8.81 -11.01 -3.39
N TYR A 139 8.11 -9.97 -2.94
CA TYR A 139 8.71 -8.73 -2.48
C TYR A 139 9.46 -8.95 -1.17
N ILE A 140 8.86 -9.65 -0.22
CA ILE A 140 9.49 -9.92 1.08
C ILE A 140 10.63 -10.95 1.00
N ALA A 141 10.66 -11.78 -0.04
CA ALA A 141 11.73 -12.75 -0.26
C ALA A 141 13.04 -12.05 -0.62
N ILE A 142 13.03 -11.12 -1.57
CA ILE A 142 14.26 -10.49 -2.07
C ILE A 142 14.88 -9.52 -1.06
N THR A 143 14.08 -9.00 -0.12
CA THR A 143 14.56 -8.10 0.94
C THR A 143 15.19 -8.84 2.11
N GLY A 144 15.22 -10.18 2.07
CA GLY A 144 15.66 -11.03 3.18
C GLY A 144 14.65 -11.12 4.33
N ALA A 145 13.57 -10.32 4.32
CA ALA A 145 12.58 -10.32 5.39
C ALA A 145 11.92 -11.70 5.57
N LEU A 146 11.57 -12.38 4.47
CA LEU A 146 11.01 -13.74 4.54
C LEU A 146 11.99 -14.74 5.15
N PHE A 147 13.30 -14.57 4.88
CA PHE A 147 14.30 -15.50 5.40
C PHE A 147 14.37 -15.45 6.93
N GLY A 148 14.14 -14.30 7.55
CA GLY A 148 14.15 -14.15 9.01
C GLY A 148 12.88 -14.67 9.73
N LEU A 149 11.87 -15.16 9.00
CA LEU A 149 10.58 -15.54 9.59
C LEU A 149 10.43 -17.04 9.85
N GLY A 150 9.93 -17.36 11.04
CA GLY A 150 9.57 -18.72 11.48
C GLY A 150 10.64 -19.44 12.28
N GLN A 151 10.20 -20.36 13.13
CA GLN A 151 11.04 -21.19 14.03
C GLN A 151 11.45 -22.54 13.41
N ASP A 152 10.80 -22.95 12.32
CA ASP A 152 11.13 -24.19 11.61
C ASP A 152 12.43 -23.99 10.84
N LYS A 153 13.54 -24.55 11.34
CA LYS A 153 14.88 -24.39 10.74
C LYS A 153 14.95 -24.86 9.28
N ASP A 154 14.08 -25.80 8.88
CA ASP A 154 14.13 -26.43 7.57
C ASP A 154 13.38 -25.61 6.49
N ARG A 155 12.54 -24.62 6.87
CA ARG A 155 11.80 -23.79 5.90
C ARG A 155 11.28 -22.46 6.48
N PRO A 156 11.20 -21.39 5.66
CA PRO A 156 10.58 -20.14 6.09
C PRO A 156 9.07 -20.28 6.32
N HIS A 157 8.58 -19.57 7.34
CA HIS A 157 7.16 -19.30 7.49
C HIS A 157 6.85 -17.91 6.92
N PHE A 158 5.65 -17.73 6.37
CA PHE A 158 5.23 -16.46 5.79
C PHE A 158 4.01 -15.90 6.53
N PRO A 159 3.98 -14.60 6.87
CA PRO A 159 2.98 -14.00 7.75
C PRO A 159 1.74 -13.56 6.97
N SER A 160 1.21 -14.46 6.13
CA SER A 160 0.23 -14.10 5.09
C SER A 160 0.76 -12.95 4.23
N ASN A 161 0.04 -11.83 4.13
CA ASN A 161 0.47 -10.61 3.43
C ASN A 161 0.65 -9.40 4.36
N LEU A 162 0.87 -9.64 5.66
CA LEU A 162 0.95 -8.57 6.65
C LEU A 162 2.22 -7.73 6.52
N VAL A 163 3.33 -8.35 6.11
CA VAL A 163 4.65 -7.70 6.06
C VAL A 163 4.83 -6.88 4.79
N GLY A 164 4.56 -7.46 3.62
CA GLY A 164 4.75 -6.77 2.34
C GLY A 164 3.61 -5.80 2.07
N ASP A 165 2.44 -6.30 1.67
CA ASP A 165 1.31 -5.47 1.24
C ASP A 165 0.95 -4.40 2.28
N PHE A 166 0.90 -4.76 3.57
CA PHE A 166 0.43 -3.84 4.60
C PHE A 166 1.55 -3.05 5.27
N GLY A 167 2.43 -3.73 6.01
CA GLY A 167 3.52 -3.09 6.74
C GLY A 167 4.47 -2.31 5.82
N GLY A 168 4.99 -2.97 4.78
CA GLY A 168 5.97 -2.41 3.85
C GLY A 168 5.37 -1.63 2.67
N GLY A 169 4.10 -1.87 2.35
CA GLY A 169 3.42 -1.23 1.22
C GLY A 169 2.53 -0.08 1.67
N SER A 170 1.28 -0.40 1.96
CA SER A 170 0.22 0.58 2.24
C SER A 170 0.57 1.57 3.36
N THR A 171 1.29 1.15 4.40
CA THR A 171 1.69 2.03 5.51
C THR A 171 2.67 3.09 5.03
N TYR A 172 3.65 2.73 4.20
CA TYR A 172 4.60 3.68 3.62
C TYR A 172 3.92 4.62 2.62
N LEU A 173 2.93 4.14 1.87
CA LEU A 173 2.12 5.01 1.02
C LEU A 173 1.35 6.04 1.83
N VAL A 174 0.68 5.63 2.91
CA VAL A 174 -0.04 6.55 3.78
C VAL A 174 0.92 7.58 4.38
N ILE A 175 2.10 7.15 4.86
CA ILE A 175 3.13 8.07 5.37
C ILE A 175 3.55 9.08 4.29
N GLY A 176 3.85 8.61 3.08
CA GLY A 176 4.24 9.46 1.96
C GLY A 176 3.15 10.46 1.56
N ILE A 177 1.89 10.01 1.51
CA ILE A 177 0.73 10.87 1.23
C ILE A 177 0.57 11.94 2.31
N LEU A 178 0.63 11.57 3.59
CA LEU A 178 0.49 12.53 4.69
C LEU A 178 1.62 13.56 4.68
N ALA A 179 2.86 13.14 4.41
CA ALA A 179 4.00 14.03 4.27
C ALA A 179 3.83 14.99 3.09
N ALA A 180 3.40 14.49 1.92
CA ALA A 180 3.15 15.31 0.74
C ALA A 180 1.97 16.27 0.91
N LEU A 181 0.91 15.88 1.62
CA LEU A 181 -0.20 16.78 1.95
C LEU A 181 0.27 17.93 2.86
N LEU A 182 1.16 17.66 3.81
CA LEU A 182 1.76 18.69 4.66
C LEU A 182 2.67 19.63 3.84
N GLU A 183 3.49 19.08 2.95
CA GLU A 183 4.37 19.84 2.06
C GLU A 183 3.55 20.72 1.10
N ALA A 184 2.52 20.18 0.45
CA ALA A 184 1.63 20.88 -0.46
C ALA A 184 0.85 22.03 0.20
N LYS A 185 0.64 22.00 1.52
CA LYS A 185 0.07 23.14 2.27
C LYS A 185 1.01 24.33 2.30
N VAL A 186 2.32 24.10 2.27
CA VAL A 186 3.35 25.13 2.34
C VAL A 186 3.75 25.60 0.95
N SER A 187 4.09 24.67 0.05
CA SER A 187 4.56 25.00 -1.30
C SER A 187 3.43 25.34 -2.27
N GLY A 188 2.23 24.82 -2.00
CA GLY A 188 1.13 24.87 -2.94
C GLY A 188 1.31 24.01 -4.18
N GLN A 189 2.22 23.02 -4.14
CA GLN A 189 2.45 22.05 -5.21
C GLN A 189 2.27 20.63 -4.68
N GLY A 190 1.70 19.76 -5.51
CA GLY A 190 1.64 18.34 -5.26
C GLY A 190 2.91 17.63 -5.71
N GLN A 191 2.92 16.31 -5.57
CA GLN A 191 4.05 15.46 -5.96
C GLN A 191 3.61 14.01 -6.14
N VAL A 192 4.48 13.22 -6.79
CA VAL A 192 4.28 11.78 -6.96
C VAL A 192 4.94 11.05 -5.80
N ILE A 193 4.19 10.15 -5.17
CA ILE A 193 4.70 9.21 -4.17
C ILE A 193 4.82 7.85 -4.86
N ASP A 194 6.04 7.40 -5.14
CA ASP A 194 6.32 6.02 -5.53
C ASP A 194 6.58 5.19 -4.28
N ALA A 195 5.59 4.43 -3.84
CA ALA A 195 5.72 3.53 -2.71
C ALA A 195 5.82 2.08 -3.23
N ALA A 196 7.04 1.55 -3.17
CA ALA A 196 7.34 0.17 -3.52
C ALA A 196 7.33 -0.73 -2.28
N ILE A 197 6.61 -1.85 -2.33
CA ILE A 197 6.58 -2.82 -1.22
C ILE A 197 7.99 -3.34 -0.92
N VAL A 198 8.82 -3.57 -1.94
CA VAL A 198 10.19 -4.04 -1.76
C VAL A 198 11.02 -3.06 -0.91
N ASP A 199 10.89 -1.75 -1.15
CA ASP A 199 11.66 -0.74 -0.42
C ASP A 199 11.16 -0.59 1.01
N GLY A 200 9.84 -0.48 1.20
CA GLY A 200 9.28 -0.36 2.54
C GLY A 200 9.47 -1.62 3.38
N THR A 201 9.47 -2.81 2.76
CA THR A 201 9.81 -4.06 3.46
C THR A 201 11.30 -4.09 3.84
N ALA A 202 12.20 -3.70 2.93
CA ALA A 202 13.62 -3.60 3.26
C ALA A 202 13.85 -2.62 4.41
N HIS A 203 13.13 -1.49 4.42
CA HIS A 203 13.18 -0.52 5.50
C HIS A 203 12.63 -1.10 6.82
N LEU A 204 11.53 -1.86 6.81
CA LEU A 204 11.05 -2.58 8.00
C LEU A 204 12.07 -3.59 8.53
N ASN A 205 12.88 -4.20 7.64
CA ASN A 205 13.91 -5.17 8.02
C ASN A 205 15.24 -4.51 8.46
N ALA A 206 15.30 -3.18 8.58
CA ALA A 206 16.55 -2.45 8.84
C ALA A 206 17.27 -2.89 10.13
N MET A 207 16.54 -3.26 11.19
CA MET A 207 17.16 -3.73 12.43
C MET A 207 17.89 -5.07 12.24
N THR A 208 17.29 -6.01 11.50
CA THR A 208 17.95 -7.28 11.14
C THR A 208 19.21 -7.02 10.33
N SER A 209 19.13 -6.15 9.33
CA SER A 209 20.28 -5.74 8.52
C SER A 209 21.39 -5.10 9.38
N ALA A 210 21.02 -4.32 10.40
CA ALA A 210 21.97 -3.72 11.34
C ALA A 210 22.62 -4.77 12.27
N PHE A 211 21.85 -5.76 12.74
CA PHE A 211 22.42 -6.88 13.50
C PHE A 211 23.38 -7.70 12.64
N GLN A 212 23.04 -7.95 11.38
CA GLN A 212 23.94 -8.66 10.46
C GLN A 212 25.23 -7.88 10.24
N ALA A 213 25.14 -6.57 9.97
CA ALA A 213 26.31 -5.72 9.76
C ALA A 213 27.21 -5.61 11.01
N SER A 214 26.63 -5.70 12.21
CA SER A 214 27.38 -5.66 13.47
C SER A 214 27.87 -7.03 13.96
N GLY A 215 27.56 -8.12 13.22
CA GLY A 215 27.90 -9.49 13.61
C GLY A 215 26.99 -10.09 14.70
N GLY A 216 25.90 -9.41 15.05
CA GLY A 216 24.88 -9.87 15.99
C GLY A 216 23.76 -10.71 15.35
N TYR A 217 23.84 -10.97 14.04
CA TYR A 217 22.93 -11.86 13.32
C TYR A 217 23.73 -12.79 12.41
N THR A 218 23.33 -14.04 12.38
CA THR A 218 23.86 -15.07 11.48
C THR A 218 22.82 -15.43 10.43
N GLU A 219 23.25 -15.69 9.20
CA GLU A 219 22.36 -16.15 8.11
C GLU A 219 21.92 -17.62 8.27
N GLU A 220 21.59 -18.01 9.51
CA GLU A 220 20.98 -19.28 9.87
C GLU A 220 19.60 -18.99 10.48
N ARG A 221 18.59 -19.78 10.10
CA ARG A 221 17.21 -19.62 10.57
C ARG A 221 17.03 -20.18 11.97
N GLY A 222 16.31 -19.46 12.83
CA GLY A 222 16.04 -19.91 14.20
C GLY A 222 17.32 -20.03 15.02
N ALA A 223 18.25 -19.10 14.78
CA ALA A 223 19.56 -19.04 15.42
C ALA A 223 19.86 -17.65 16.02
N ASN A 224 18.92 -16.70 15.90
CA ASN A 224 19.09 -15.30 16.24
C ASN A 224 18.16 -14.89 17.40
N LEU A 225 18.36 -13.67 17.90
CA LEU A 225 17.62 -13.14 19.06
C LEU A 225 16.11 -13.06 18.84
N LEU A 226 15.65 -12.80 17.60
CA LEU A 226 14.27 -12.44 17.30
C LEU A 226 13.56 -13.42 16.35
N ASP A 227 14.16 -14.57 16.06
CA ASP A 227 13.63 -15.58 15.13
C ASP A 227 13.37 -16.95 15.79
N GLY A 228 13.42 -17.02 17.13
CA GLY A 228 13.28 -18.27 17.89
C GLY A 228 14.61 -18.97 18.22
N GLY A 229 15.76 -18.37 17.89
CA GLY A 229 17.06 -18.93 18.23
C GLY A 229 17.45 -18.90 19.71
N VAL A 230 16.70 -18.18 20.56
CA VAL A 230 16.98 -18.08 22.00
C VAL A 230 15.79 -18.47 22.86
N PRO A 231 15.98 -19.18 24.00
CA PRO A 231 14.85 -19.74 24.75
C PRO A 231 13.89 -18.73 25.40
N PHE A 232 14.30 -17.48 25.57
CA PHE A 232 13.47 -16.43 26.18
C PHE A 232 12.70 -15.61 25.14
N TYR A 233 12.83 -15.94 23.85
CA TYR A 233 12.12 -15.29 22.75
C TYR A 233 11.71 -16.36 21.73
N ASP A 234 10.82 -17.26 22.16
CA ASP A 234 10.43 -18.46 21.42
C ASP A 234 9.01 -18.89 21.78
N ILE A 235 8.45 -19.87 21.06
CA ILE A 235 7.08 -20.37 21.25
C ILE A 235 7.13 -21.81 21.77
N TYR A 236 6.47 -22.06 22.91
CA TYR A 236 6.51 -23.34 23.64
C TYR A 236 5.17 -24.05 23.67
N ALA A 237 5.19 -25.38 23.47
CA ALA A 237 4.01 -26.21 23.62
C ALA A 237 3.54 -26.31 25.08
N THR A 238 2.23 -26.22 25.29
CA THR A 238 1.58 -26.33 26.61
C THR A 238 0.91 -27.69 26.81
N SER A 239 0.53 -28.00 28.07
CA SER A 239 -0.12 -29.29 28.41
C SER A 239 -1.46 -29.52 27.72
N ASP A 240 -2.13 -28.47 27.22
CA ASP A 240 -3.34 -28.55 26.40
C ASP A 240 -3.06 -28.59 24.88
N ALA A 241 -1.82 -28.90 24.49
CA ALA A 241 -1.34 -28.99 23.11
C ALA A 241 -1.49 -27.69 22.29
N LYS A 242 -1.55 -26.55 22.99
CA LYS A 242 -1.46 -25.21 22.39
C LYS A 242 -0.05 -24.66 22.58
N HIS A 243 0.11 -23.36 22.36
CA HIS A 243 1.40 -22.69 22.40
C HIS A 243 1.36 -21.42 23.26
N LEU A 244 2.47 -21.10 23.92
CA LEU A 244 2.72 -19.89 24.69
C LEU A 244 4.00 -19.22 24.19
N SER A 245 4.05 -17.90 24.16
CA SER A 245 5.26 -17.10 23.98
C SER A 245 5.72 -16.51 25.31
#